data_AF-F1VV89-F1
#
_entry.id   AF-F1VV89-F1
#
_cell.length_a   1.000
_cell.length_b   1.000
_cell.length_c   1.000
_cell.angle_alpha   90.00
_cell.angle_beta   90.00
_cell.angle_gamma   90.00
#
_symmetry.space_group_name_H-M   'P 1'
#
loop_
_entity.id
_entity.type
_entity.pdbx_description
1 polymer ?
#
loop_
_entity_poly.entity_id
_entity_poly.type
_entity_poly.pdbx_seq_one_letter_code
_entity_poly.pdbx_strand_id
1 'polypeptide(L)'
;MADPDKQAPKIANEFFILGLTSAGKQFRPSDWTERLCGAMSCFRPEGSGGRNAHLKYSPYVRPTVLNGVKSVVVDEALRQIEPLAFHFVMDFARDNDLQVIDACLIPDPGSAPAKD
;
A
#
# COMPACT_ATOMS: atom_id res chain seq x y z
N MET A 1 7.53 -34.32 4.74
CA MET A 1 7.57 -33.44 3.55
C MET A 1 7.11 -32.08 4.03
N ALA A 2 8.00 -31.10 4.06
CA ALA A 2 7.73 -29.79 4.65
C ALA A 2 7.12 -28.86 3.59
N ASP A 3 5.98 -28.25 3.90
CA ASP A 3 5.33 -27.21 3.09
C ASP A 3 6.20 -25.94 3.05
N PRO A 4 6.71 -25.53 1.88
CA PRO A 4 7.58 -24.36 1.78
C PRO A 4 6.78 -23.17 1.22
N ASP A 5 5.76 -22.67 1.92
CA ASP A 5 5.19 -21.34 1.59
C ASP A 5 4.35 -20.76 2.73
N LYS A 6 4.94 -20.66 3.93
CA LYS A 6 4.41 -19.78 4.97
C LYS A 6 5.45 -18.71 5.23
N GLN A 7 5.61 -17.81 4.25
CA GLN A 7 6.44 -16.63 4.40
C GLN A 7 5.83 -15.83 5.56
N ALA A 8 6.52 -15.82 6.70
CA ALA A 8 6.24 -14.90 7.79
C ALA A 8 6.13 -13.48 7.22
N PRO A 9 5.23 -12.62 7.72
CA PRO A 9 5.14 -11.27 7.22
C PRO A 9 6.52 -10.64 7.43
N LYS A 10 7.22 -10.38 6.32
CA LYS A 10 8.26 -9.36 6.31
C LYS A 10 7.55 -8.16 6.94
N ILE A 11 8.12 -7.55 7.98
CA ILE A 11 7.60 -6.28 8.48
C ILE A 11 7.78 -5.32 7.32
N ALA A 12 6.77 -5.28 6.45
CA ALA A 12 6.72 -4.42 5.29
C ALA A 12 6.49 -3.05 5.90
N ASN A 13 7.43 -2.15 5.69
CA ASN A 13 7.22 -0.75 6.02
C ASN A 13 6.16 -0.24 5.04
N GLU A 14 4.90 -0.35 5.43
CA GLU A 14 3.78 0.20 4.68
C GLU A 14 3.39 1.55 5.26
N PHE A 15 2.83 2.40 4.42
CA PHE A 15 2.14 3.62 4.85
C PHE A 15 0.82 3.75 4.10
N PHE A 16 -0.09 4.56 4.63
CA PHE A 16 -1.36 4.87 4.02
C PHE A 16 -1.40 6.32 3.56
N ILE A 17 -1.90 6.53 2.35
CA ILE A 17 -2.39 7.82 1.87
C ILE A 17 -3.89 7.84 2.13
N LEU A 18 -4.33 8.66 3.08
CA LEU A 18 -5.74 8.79 3.41
C LEU A 18 -6.47 9.64 2.38
N GLY A 19 -7.70 9.27 2.07
CA GLY A 19 -8.63 10.11 1.32
C GLY A 19 -9.17 11.29 2.14
N LEU A 20 -8.34 11.87 3.01
CA LEU A 20 -8.60 13.06 3.80
C LEU A 20 -7.50 14.08 3.56
N THR A 21 -7.90 15.33 3.36
CA THR A 21 -6.94 16.43 3.30
C THR A 21 -6.41 16.78 4.69
N SER A 22 -5.36 17.60 4.81
CA SER A 22 -4.88 18.09 6.11
C SER A 22 -5.96 18.81 6.93
N ALA A 23 -6.93 19.44 6.24
CA ALA A 23 -8.11 20.07 6.85
C ALA A 23 -9.23 19.08 7.25
N GLY A 24 -9.02 17.77 7.12
CA GLY A 24 -9.99 16.74 7.47
C GLY A 24 -11.15 16.59 6.48
N LYS A 25 -11.04 17.15 5.26
CA LYS A 25 -12.07 17.02 4.23
C LYS A 25 -11.85 15.78 3.40
N GLN A 26 -12.94 15.09 3.04
CA GLN A 26 -12.87 13.92 2.16
C GLN A 26 -12.40 14.32 0.75
N PHE A 27 -11.36 13.65 0.27
CA PHE A 27 -10.84 13.83 -1.07
C PHE A 27 -11.79 13.26 -2.14
N ARG A 28 -11.84 13.92 -3.28
CA ARG A 28 -12.73 13.60 -4.40
C ARG A 28 -11.94 13.65 -5.72
N PRO A 29 -12.32 12.86 -6.73
CA PRO A 29 -13.51 12.01 -6.80
C PRO A 29 -13.41 10.73 -5.95
N SER A 30 -14.54 10.07 -5.68
CA SER A 30 -14.58 8.88 -4.82
C SER A 30 -13.91 7.64 -5.41
N ASP A 31 -13.55 7.67 -6.70
CA ASP A 31 -12.83 6.60 -7.41
C ASP A 31 -11.32 6.86 -7.52
N TRP A 32 -10.79 7.84 -6.77
CA TRP A 32 -9.36 8.20 -6.84
C TRP A 32 -8.43 7.04 -6.46
N THR A 33 -8.84 6.20 -5.50
CA THR A 33 -8.04 5.06 -5.05
C THR A 33 -7.82 4.05 -6.17
N GLU A 34 -8.87 3.77 -6.94
CA GLU A 34 -8.88 2.85 -8.06
C GLU A 34 -8.07 3.41 -9.22
N ARG A 35 -8.15 4.73 -9.47
CA ARG A 35 -7.34 5.41 -10.49
C ARG A 35 -5.85 5.36 -10.16
N LEU A 36 -5.46 5.70 -8.93
CA LEU A 36 -4.06 5.68 -8.51
C LEU A 36 -3.50 4.25 -8.57
N CYS A 37 -4.22 3.27 -8.01
CA CYS A 37 -3.78 1.87 -8.03
C CYS A 37 -3.75 1.27 -9.45
N GLY A 38 -4.66 1.71 -10.32
CA GLY A 38 -4.68 1.33 -11.73
C GLY A 38 -3.45 1.84 -12.49
N ALA A 39 -3.06 3.11 -12.27
CA ALA A 39 -1.85 3.68 -12.83
C ALA A 39 -0.59 2.92 -12.37
N MET A 40 -0.61 2.39 -11.15
CA MET A 40 0.51 1.63 -10.57
C MET A 40 0.50 0.13 -10.91
N SER A 41 -0.51 -0.37 -11.65
CA SER A 41 -0.73 -1.80 -11.87
C SER A 41 0.45 -2.56 -12.49
N CYS A 42 1.30 -1.87 -13.27
CA CYS A 42 2.48 -2.42 -13.95
C CYS A 42 3.65 -2.75 -13.02
N PHE A 43 3.72 -2.16 -11.83
CA PHE A 43 4.86 -2.36 -10.91
C PHE A 43 4.68 -3.63 -10.09
N ARG A 44 5.38 -4.71 -10.47
CA ARG A 44 5.26 -6.03 -9.83
C ARG A 44 6.57 -6.80 -9.87
N PRO A 45 6.78 -7.77 -8.95
CA PRO A 45 7.91 -8.68 -9.05
C PRO A 45 7.90 -9.43 -10.38
N GLU A 46 9.08 -9.67 -10.96
CA GLU A 46 9.22 -10.47 -12.18
C GLU A 46 8.55 -11.85 -12.01
N GLY A 47 7.83 -12.32 -13.03
CA GLY A 47 7.12 -13.60 -13.00
C GLY A 47 5.74 -13.61 -12.33
N SER A 48 5.34 -12.53 -11.63
CA SER A 48 3.99 -12.40 -11.02
C SER A 48 2.89 -12.00 -12.03
N GLY A 49 3.28 -11.73 -13.28
CA GLY A 49 2.39 -11.28 -14.35
C GLY A 49 1.78 -12.42 -15.17
N GLY A 50 0.67 -13.00 -14.69
CA GLY A 50 -0.13 -13.94 -15.50
C GLY A 50 -0.91 -13.24 -16.64
N ARG A 51 -1.69 -14.01 -17.41
CA ARG A 51 -2.48 -13.56 -18.59
C ARG A 51 -3.48 -12.41 -18.32
N ASN A 52 -3.69 -12.04 -17.06
CA ASN A 52 -4.57 -10.96 -16.59
C ASN A 52 -3.85 -9.99 -15.63
N ALA A 53 -2.52 -9.86 -15.72
CA ALA A 53 -1.74 -9.04 -14.79
C ALA A 53 -2.20 -7.58 -14.78
N HIS A 54 -2.35 -6.97 -15.95
CA HIS A 54 -2.80 -5.58 -16.14
C HIS A 54 -4.22 -5.29 -15.59
N LEU A 55 -5.03 -6.33 -15.33
CA LEU A 55 -6.39 -6.19 -14.76
C LEU A 55 -6.40 -6.14 -13.23
N LYS A 56 -5.25 -6.36 -12.59
CA LYS A 56 -5.10 -6.38 -11.13
C LYS A 56 -4.32 -5.16 -10.66
N TYR A 57 -4.35 -4.84 -9.37
CA TYR A 57 -3.48 -3.81 -8.79
C TYR A 57 -2.08 -4.35 -8.52
N SER A 58 -1.11 -3.45 -8.39
CA SER A 58 0.23 -3.81 -7.90
C SER A 58 0.16 -4.36 -6.48
N PRO A 59 0.98 -5.35 -6.09
CA PRO A 59 1.06 -5.75 -4.68
C PRO A 59 1.57 -4.61 -3.78
N TYR A 60 2.31 -3.64 -4.33
CA TYR A 60 2.92 -2.54 -3.60
C TYR A 60 2.03 -1.32 -3.44
N VAL A 61 0.96 -1.19 -4.24
CA VAL A 61 0.03 -0.05 -4.18
C VAL A 61 -1.39 -0.58 -4.32
N ARG A 62 -2.15 -0.57 -3.24
CA ARG A 62 -3.46 -1.24 -3.15
C ARG A 62 -4.52 -0.32 -2.55
N PRO A 63 -5.77 -0.37 -3.05
CA PRO A 63 -6.86 0.37 -2.43
C PRO A 63 -7.25 -0.30 -1.12
N THR A 64 -7.63 0.51 -0.14
CA THR A 64 -8.12 0.07 1.17
C THR A 64 -9.14 1.07 1.72
N VAL A 65 -9.74 0.72 2.86
CA VAL A 65 -10.61 1.61 3.62
C VAL A 65 -10.11 1.63 5.05
N LEU A 66 -9.72 2.81 5.54
CA LEU A 66 -9.31 3.02 6.92
C LEU A 66 -10.35 3.89 7.62
N ASN A 67 -10.95 3.41 8.70
CA ASN A 67 -11.96 4.12 9.48
C ASN A 67 -13.13 4.67 8.62
N GLY A 68 -13.54 3.93 7.58
CA GLY A 68 -14.59 4.33 6.65
C GLY A 68 -14.14 5.30 5.55
N VAL A 69 -12.87 5.69 5.52
CA VAL A 69 -12.27 6.56 4.50
C VAL A 69 -11.51 5.73 3.47
N LYS A 70 -11.89 5.88 2.19
CA LYS A 70 -11.13 5.33 1.07
C LYS A 70 -9.69 5.84 1.09
N SER A 71 -8.75 4.91 1.06
CA SER A 71 -7.32 5.18 1.21
C SER A 71 -6.51 4.25 0.32
N VAL A 72 -5.22 4.54 0.14
CA VAL A 72 -4.28 3.66 -0.56
C VAL A 72 -3.19 3.24 0.42
N VAL A 73 -2.91 1.95 0.48
CA VAL A 73 -1.73 1.41 1.18
C VAL A 73 -0.59 1.26 0.19
N VAL A 74 0.60 1.65 0.61
CA VAL A 74 1.82 1.64 -0.20
C VAL A 74 2.93 0.95 0.58
N ASP A 75 3.59 -0.02 -0.06
CA ASP A 75 4.77 -0.70 0.47
C ASP A 75 6.04 0.07 0.08
N GLU A 76 6.89 0.39 1.06
CA GLU A 76 8.19 1.03 0.84
C GLU A 76 9.12 0.23 -0.08
N ALA A 77 8.92 -1.08 -0.23
CA ALA A 77 9.63 -1.88 -1.21
C ALA A 77 9.52 -1.31 -2.64
N LEU A 78 8.43 -0.60 -2.95
CA LEU A 78 8.27 0.11 -4.23
C LEU A 78 9.42 1.08 -4.49
N ARG A 79 9.96 1.73 -3.46
CA ARG A 79 11.09 2.67 -3.59
C ARG A 79 12.35 1.98 -4.10
N GLN A 80 12.59 0.74 -3.71
CA GLN A 80 13.76 -0.02 -4.13
C GLN A 80 13.61 -0.60 -5.54
N ILE A 81 12.37 -0.88 -5.93
CA ILE A 81 12.03 -1.49 -7.23
C ILE A 81 11.95 -0.42 -8.30
N GLU A 82 11.16 0.63 -8.06
CA GLU A 82 10.95 1.74 -8.98
C GLU A 82 10.83 3.06 -8.20
N PRO A 83 11.97 3.74 -7.96
CA PRO A 83 12.01 5.00 -7.20
C PRO A 83 11.11 6.09 -7.78
N LEU A 84 10.96 6.15 -9.11
CA LEU A 84 10.13 7.15 -9.78
C LEU A 84 8.63 6.92 -9.51
N ALA A 85 8.18 5.66 -9.48
CA ALA A 85 6.80 5.32 -9.14
C ALA A 85 6.50 5.63 -7.67
N PHE A 86 7.44 5.34 -6.77
CA PHE A 86 7.32 5.74 -5.37
C PHE A 86 7.21 7.26 -5.22
N HIS A 87 8.06 8.01 -5.91
CA HIS A 87 8.01 9.47 -5.91
C HIS A 87 6.66 9.97 -6.44
N PHE A 88 6.18 9.43 -7.56
CA PHE A 88 4.88 9.78 -8.12
C PHE A 88 3.73 9.61 -7.10
N VAL A 89 3.73 8.51 -6.34
CA VAL A 89 2.70 8.27 -5.32
C VAL A 89 2.80 9.26 -4.15
N MET A 90 4.02 9.61 -3.73
CA MET A 90 4.25 10.61 -2.68
C MET A 90 3.91 12.04 -3.13
N ASP A 91 4.27 12.42 -4.35
CA ASP A 91 3.91 13.71 -4.93
C ASP A 91 2.40 13.81 -5.14
N PHE A 92 1.74 12.73 -5.57
CA PHE A 92 0.28 12.70 -5.64
C PHE A 92 -0.36 13.04 -4.29
N ALA A 93 0.14 12.46 -3.19
CA ALA A 93 -0.35 12.80 -1.85
C ALA A 93 -0.10 14.28 -1.50
N ARG A 94 1.12 14.77 -1.74
CA ARG A 94 1.51 16.16 -1.44
C ARG A 94 0.68 17.18 -2.23
N ASP A 95 0.57 16.99 -3.54
CA ASP A 95 -0.10 17.92 -4.45
C ASP A 95 -1.61 18.03 -4.18
N ASN A 96 -2.19 16.97 -3.62
CA ASN A 96 -3.60 16.92 -3.24
C ASN A 96 -3.84 17.16 -1.74
N ASP A 97 -2.82 17.57 -0.99
CA ASP A 97 -2.87 17.82 0.46
C ASP A 97 -3.38 16.62 1.28
N LEU A 98 -3.10 15.40 0.83
CA LEU A 98 -3.57 14.17 1.48
C LEU A 98 -2.71 13.82 2.68
N GLN A 99 -3.37 13.36 3.74
CA GLN A 99 -2.67 12.87 4.92
C GLN A 99 -1.96 11.56 4.63
N VAL A 100 -0.69 11.47 5.03
CA VAL A 100 0.11 10.25 4.97
C VAL A 100 0.36 9.77 6.39
N ILE A 101 0.07 8.49 6.66
CA ILE A 101 0.25 7.88 7.98
C ILE A 101 1.05 6.58 7.85
N ASP A 102 1.95 6.32 8.78
CA ASP A 102 2.69 5.05 8.80
C ASP A 102 1.78 3.90 9.26
N ALA A 103 1.94 2.73 8.65
CA ALA A 103 1.24 1.52 9.07
C ALA A 103 1.95 0.92 10.29
N CYS A 104 1.50 1.31 11.49
CA CYS A 104 1.92 0.62 12.70
C CYS A 104 1.21 -0.73 12.81
N LEU A 105 1.95 -1.83 12.62
CA LEU A 105 1.49 -3.16 13.02
C LEU A 105 1.41 -3.18 14.55
N ILE A 106 0.20 -3.15 15.10
CA ILE A 106 0.00 -3.48 16.52
C ILE A 106 0.10 -5.01 16.59
N PRO A 107 1.13 -5.58 17.24
CA PRO A 107 1.17 -7.03 17.44
C PRO A 107 -0.09 -7.44 18.22
N ASP A 108 -0.71 -8.54 17.79
CA ASP A 108 -1.86 -9.11 18.50
C ASP A 108 -1.55 -9.21 20.01
N PRO A 109 -2.50 -8.90 20.91
CA PRO A 109 -2.32 -8.97 22.36
C PRO A 109 -2.23 -10.43 22.89
N GLY A 110 -1.43 -11.27 22.22
CA GLY A 110 -1.19 -12.68 22.51
C GLY A 110 0.13 -13.22 21.96
N SER A 111 0.85 -12.49 21.12
CA SER A 111 2.23 -12.83 20.75
C SER A 111 3.20 -12.31 21.80
N ALA A 112 3.23 -12.99 22.95
CA ALA A 112 4.29 -12.81 23.93
C ALA A 112 5.66 -12.98 23.23
N PRO A 113 6.65 -12.10 23.50
CA PRO A 113 8.00 -12.34 23.01
C PRO A 113 8.48 -13.68 23.60
N ALA A 114 8.93 -14.58 22.72
CA ALA A 114 9.62 -15.78 23.14
C ALA A 114 10.77 -15.36 24.06
N LYS A 115 10.68 -15.78 25.32
CA LYS A 115 11.66 -15.50 26.36
C LYS A 115 12.75 -16.56 26.23
N ASP A 116 13.98 -16.09 25.97
CA ASP A 116 15.31 -16.75 25.94
C ASP A 116 15.41 -18.21 25.49
#